data_AF-A0A109JZY6-F1
#
_entry.id   AF-A0A109JZY6-F1
#
_cell.length_a   1.000
_cell.length_b   1.000
_cell.length_c   1.000
_cell.angle_alpha   90.00
_cell.angle_beta   90.00
_cell.angle_gamma   90.00
#
_symmetry.space_group_name_H-M   'P 1'
#
loop_
_entity.id
_entity.type
_entity.pdbx_description
1 polymer ?
#
loop_
_entity_poly.entity_id
_entity_poly.type
_entity_poly.pdbx_seq_one_letter_code
_entity_poly.pdbx_strand_id
1 'polypeptide(L)' 'MHFGSITSSIGQSVVQSERNVRERMATMNPDDTMDLIRFQLSMTKHTTLLNLNSTIIKAVHDALNGIIRNIA' A
#
# COMPACT_ATOMS: atom_id res chain seq x y z
N MET A 1 -11.32 -15.44 -11.43
CA MET A 1 -11.00 -14.09 -10.93
C MET A 1 -9.51 -14.02 -10.61
N HIS A 2 -8.77 -13.07 -11.18
CA HIS A 2 -7.31 -12.95 -11.01
C HIS A 2 -6.94 -12.18 -9.72
N PHE A 3 -7.32 -12.71 -8.56
CA PHE A 3 -6.98 -12.06 -7.28
C PHE A 3 -5.47 -11.89 -7.09
N GLY A 4 -4.68 -12.87 -7.56
CA GLY A 4 -3.21 -12.83 -7.49
C GLY A 4 -2.57 -11.70 -8.30
N SER A 5 -3.15 -11.28 -9.43
CA SER A 5 -2.58 -10.16 -10.20
C SER A 5 -2.88 -8.81 -9.54
N ILE A 6 -4.05 -8.68 -8.92
CA ILE A 6 -4.47 -7.47 -8.19
C ILE A 6 -3.63 -7.29 -6.92
N THR A 7 -3.43 -8.35 -6.12
CA THR A 7 -2.55 -8.28 -4.95
C THR A 7 -1.10 -8.03 -5.34
N SER A 8 -0.62 -8.62 -6.44
CA SER A 8 0.74 -8.38 -6.93
C SER A 8 0.96 -6.91 -7.35
N SER A 9 0.04 -6.30 -8.10
CA SER A 9 0.19 -4.92 -8.58
C SER A 9 0.13 -3.90 -7.44
N ILE A 10 -0.75 -4.12 -6.46
CA ILE A 10 -0.86 -3.27 -5.27
C ILE A 10 0.34 -3.47 -4.35
N GLY A 11 0.81 -4.71 -4.17
CA GLY A 11 2.04 -5.00 -3.45
C GLY A 11 3.26 -4.27 -4.05
N GLN A 12 3.41 -4.30 -5.37
CA GLN A 12 4.46 -3.54 -6.07
C GLN A 12 4.32 -2.03 -5.84
N SER A 13 3.10 -1.50 -5.85
CA SER A 13 2.83 -0.08 -5.58
C SER A 13 3.20 0.31 -4.14
N VAL A 14 2.92 -0.55 -3.16
CA VAL A 14 3.34 -0.37 -1.76
C VAL A 14 4.86 -0.30 -1.68
N VAL A 15 5.59 -1.27 -2.27
CA VAL A 15 7.06 -1.29 -2.27
C VAL A 15 7.64 -0.05 -2.92
N GLN A 16 7.10 0.40 -4.06
CA GLN A 16 7.56 1.62 -4.71
C GLN A 16 7.30 2.87 -3.85
N SER A 17 6.12 2.98 -3.23
CA SER A 17 5.81 4.11 -2.35
C SER A 17 6.70 4.15 -1.12
N GLU A 18 7.08 2.99 -0.58
CA GLU A 18 8.01 2.88 0.55
C GLU A 18 9.41 3.37 0.18
N ARG A 19 9.92 2.98 -1.01
CA ARG A 19 11.18 3.50 -1.53
C ARG A 19 11.15 5.01 -1.66
N ASN A 20 10.07 5.57 -2.23
CA ASN A 20 9.92 7.01 -2.39
C ASN A 20 9.92 7.74 -1.03
N VAL A 21 9.25 7.19 -0.01
CA VAL A 21 9.28 7.75 1.35
C VAL A 21 10.69 7.71 1.93
N ARG A 22 11.39 6.58 1.81
CA ARG A 22 12.76 6.42 2.30
C ARG A 22 13.74 7.37 1.62
N GLU A 23 13.65 7.49 0.30
CA GLU A 23 14.44 8.44 -0.50
C GLU A 23 14.16 9.87 -0.04
N ARG A 24 12.88 10.26 0.08
CA ARG A 24 12.50 11.61 0.52
C ARG A 24 12.99 11.90 1.93
N MET A 25 12.91 10.94 2.84
CA MET A 25 13.44 11.07 4.20
C MET A 25 14.96 11.30 4.21
N ALA A 26 15.68 10.64 3.30
CA ALA A 26 17.14 10.77 3.19
C ALA A 26 17.60 12.06 2.52
N THR A 27 16.79 12.66 1.64
CA THR A 27 17.19 13.83 0.84
C THR A 27 16.46 15.13 1.19
N MET A 28 15.50 15.10 2.12
CA MET A 28 14.70 16.26 2.51
C MET A 28 15.55 17.27 3.29
N ASN A 29 15.39 18.56 2.97
CA ASN A 29 15.81 19.64 3.86
C ASN A 29 14.74 19.89 4.94
N PRO A 30 15.02 19.66 6.24
CA PRO A 30 14.04 19.84 7.30
C PRO A 30 13.65 21.31 7.54
N ASP A 31 14.45 22.27 7.07
CA ASP A 31 14.15 23.70 7.19
C ASP A 31 13.31 24.22 6.00
N ASP A 32 13.12 23.42 4.96
CA ASP A 32 12.28 23.76 3.81
C ASP A 32 10.86 23.20 4.00
N THR A 33 9.91 24.11 4.27
CA THR A 33 8.47 23.80 4.39
C THR A 33 7.93 23.03 3.18
N MET A 34 8.39 23.28 1.96
CA MET A 34 7.93 22.57 0.78
C MET A 34 8.37 21.11 0.79
N ASP A 35 9.60 20.83 1.24
CA ASP A 35 10.08 19.47 1.36
C ASP A 35 9.39 18.70 2.49
N LEU A 36 9.08 19.35 3.62
CA LEU A 36 8.25 18.79 4.69
C LEU A 36 6.85 18.41 4.16
N ILE A 37 6.20 19.28 3.39
CA ILE A 37 4.89 19.00 2.78
C ILE A 37 4.97 17.81 1.82
N ARG A 38 6.01 17.76 0.98
CA ARG A 38 6.21 16.66 0.02
C ARG A 38 6.49 15.33 0.71
N PHE A 39 7.24 15.35 1.82
CA PHE A 39 7.46 14.18 2.66
C PHE A 39 6.15 13.71 3.29
N GLN A 40 5.37 14.61 3.89
CA GLN A 40 4.08 14.29 4.48
C GLN A 40 3.10 13.69 3.44
N LEU A 41 3.06 14.26 2.23
CA LEU A 41 2.24 13.72 1.14
C LEU A 41 2.68 12.30 0.75
N SER A 42 3.98 12.04 0.70
CA SER A 42 4.54 10.72 0.39
C SER A 42 4.17 9.70 1.47
N MET A 43 4.27 10.09 2.74
CA MET A 43 3.83 9.28 3.88
C MET A 43 2.34 8.97 3.82
N THR A 44 1.48 9.97 3.58
CA THR A 44 0.03 9.77 3.44
C THR A 44 -0.28 8.80 2.31
N LYS A 45 0.36 8.95 1.14
CA LYS A 45 0.19 8.04 0.00
C LYS A 45 0.57 6.60 0.36
N HIS A 46 1.71 6.41 1.03
CA HIS A 46 2.17 5.09 1.45
C HIS A 46 1.17 4.43 2.41
N THR A 47 0.70 5.16 3.42
CA THR A 47 -0.31 4.67 4.38
C THR A 47 -1.62 4.29 3.69
N THR A 48 -2.10 5.09 2.74
CA THR A 48 -3.28 4.76 1.95
C THR A 48 -3.09 3.45 1.18
N LEU A 49 -1.93 3.25 0.55
CA LEU A 49 -1.62 2.01 -0.18
C LEU A 49 -1.54 0.78 0.74
N LEU A 50 -0.98 0.92 1.95
CA LEU A 50 -0.97 -0.15 2.96
C LEU A 50 -2.38 -0.55 3.38
N ASN A 51 -3.25 0.43 3.64
CA ASN A 51 -4.64 0.18 4.01
C ASN A 51 -5.42 -0.51 2.88
N LEU A 52 -5.20 -0.10 1.63
CA LEU A 52 -5.80 -0.75 0.46
C LEU A 52 -5.31 -2.19 0.29
N ASN A 53 -4.00 -2.43 0.42
CA ASN A 53 -3.42 -3.76 0.34
C ASN A 53 -4.02 -4.69 1.41
N SER A 54 -4.10 -4.23 2.66
CA SER A 54 -4.71 -4.99 3.76
C SER A 54 -6.19 -5.31 3.50
N THR A 55 -6.96 -4.33 3.00
CA THR A 55 -8.38 -4.51 2.68
C THR A 55 -8.60 -5.54 1.59
N ILE A 56 -7.75 -5.54 0.55
CA ILE A 56 -7.85 -6.50 -0.54
C ILE A 56 -7.46 -7.90 -0.11
N ILE A 57 -6.37 -8.05 0.67
CA ILE A 57 -5.99 -9.35 1.23
C ILE A 57 -7.13 -9.92 2.08
N LYS A 58 -7.78 -9.09 2.92
CA LYS A 58 -8.97 -9.50 3.68
C LYS A 58 -10.12 -9.92 2.79
N ALA A 59 -10.48 -9.12 1.78
CA ALA A 59 -11.55 -9.45 0.85
C ALA A 59 -11.30 -10.78 0.10
N VAL A 60 -10.05 -11.04 -0.29
CA VAL A 60 -9.65 -12.32 -0.91
C VAL A 60 -9.78 -13.46 0.08
N HIS A 61 -9.30 -13.29 1.31
CA HIS A 61 -9.41 -14.29 2.37
C HIS A 61 -10.87 -14.64 2.68
N ASP A 62 -11.73 -13.63 2.81
CA ASP A 62 -13.15 -13.79 3.10
C ASP A 62 -13.88 -14.49 1.93
N ALA A 63 -13.55 -14.13 0.69
CA ALA A 63 -14.10 -14.80 -0.50
C ALA A 63 -13.71 -16.29 -0.55
N LEU A 64 -12.45 -16.62 -0.24
CA LEU A 64 -11.99 -18.01 -0.19
C LEU A 64 -12.67 -18.80 0.94
N ASN A 65 -12.78 -18.23 2.13
CA ASN A 65 -13.49 -18.86 3.24
C ASN A 65 -14.99 -19.06 2.94
N GLY A 66 -15.62 -18.11 2.26
CA GLY A 66 -17.01 -18.24 1.81
C GLY A 66 -17.20 -19.39 0.83
N ILE A 67 -16.25 -19.58 -0.09
CA ILE A 67 -16.25 -20.73 -1.01
C ILE A 67 -16.08 -22.04 -0.23
N ILE A 68 -15.08 -22.13 0.66
CA ILE A 68 -14.84 -23.34 1.46
C ILE A 68 -16.08 -23.72 2.27
N ARG A 69 -16.69 -22.74 2.95
CA ARG A 69 -17.89 -22.95 3.78
C ARG A 69 -19.13 -23.37 2.99
N ASN A 70 -19.23 -23.02 1.70
CA ASN A 70 -20.34 -23.44 0.85
C ASN A 70 -20.11 -24.79 0.15
N ILE A 71 -18.88 -25.31 0.20
CA ILE A 71 -18.50 -26.62 -0.37
C ILE A 71 -18.43 -27.69 0.73
N ALA A 72 -18.06 -27.33 1.95
CA ALA A 72 -18.13 -28.17 3.16
C ALA A 72 -19.56 -28.19 3.73
#